data_AF-A0A822HD57-F1
#
_entry.id   AF-A0A822HD57-F1
#
_cell.length_a   1.000
_cell.length_b   1.000
_cell.length_c   1.000
_cell.angle_alpha   90.00
_cell.angle_beta   90.00
_cell.angle_gamma   90.00
#
_symmetry.space_group_name_H-M   'P 1'
#
loop_
_entity.id
_entity.type
_entity.pdbx_description
1 polymer ?
#
loop_
_entity_poly.entity_id
_entity_poly.type
_entity_poly.pdbx_seq_one_letter_code
_entity_poly.pdbx_strand_id
1 'polypeptide(L)'
;RWADSSGPAGDECGDICNNLPGANLSSSECTITWNAVRRSVDAHSTTSTYVVAIMVEDFVNSASTTPMSSVPLQMLIYTYQPASGACNNTPAVIGDRPNRACIGVLPGV
;
A
#
# COMPACT_ATOMS: atom_id res chain seq x y z
N ARG A 1 -15.35 -4.83 1.71
CA ARG A 1 -14.59 -3.93 0.83
C ARG A 1 -13.84 -2.99 1.74
N TRP A 2 -12.54 -2.80 1.51
CA TRP A 2 -11.76 -1.77 2.20
C TRP A 2 -11.77 -0.45 1.42
N ALA A 3 -12.43 -0.41 0.27
CA ALA A 3 -13.01 0.79 -0.31
C ALA A 3 -14.41 1.00 0.28
N ASP A 4 -14.72 2.21 0.72
CA ASP A 4 -16.03 2.55 1.29
C ASP A 4 -17.09 2.42 0.20
N SER A 5 -17.99 1.45 0.33
CA SER A 5 -19.08 1.25 -0.64
C SER A 5 -20.34 2.09 -0.33
N SER A 6 -20.27 3.05 0.58
CA SER A 6 -21.45 3.74 1.13
C SER A 6 -21.63 5.21 0.72
N GLY A 7 -20.84 5.72 -0.23
CA GLY A 7 -21.04 7.05 -0.81
C GLY A 7 -20.84 7.10 -2.34
N PRO A 8 -21.07 8.25 -2.99
CA PRO A 8 -20.64 8.48 -4.38
C PRO A 8 -19.11 8.30 -4.55
N ALA A 9 -18.37 8.23 -3.44
CA ALA A 9 -16.98 7.80 -3.26
C ALA A 9 -16.80 6.27 -3.11
N GLY A 10 -17.69 5.48 -3.73
CA GLY A 10 -17.73 4.01 -3.71
C GLY A 10 -16.45 3.27 -4.12
N ASP A 11 -15.49 4.02 -4.66
CA ASP A 11 -14.26 3.57 -5.31
C ASP A 11 -12.99 4.14 -4.65
N GLU A 12 -13.10 4.90 -3.54
CA GLU A 12 -11.93 5.40 -2.81
C GLU A 12 -11.41 4.33 -1.84
N CYS A 13 -10.08 4.21 -1.73
CA CYS A 13 -9.49 3.42 -0.65
C CYS A 13 -9.91 4.01 0.71
N GLY A 14 -10.29 3.15 1.66
CA GLY A 14 -10.39 3.56 3.06
C GLY A 14 -9.04 4.07 3.57
N ASP A 15 -9.09 5.09 4.42
CA ASP A 15 -7.90 5.73 5.00
C ASP A 15 -7.18 4.78 5.98
N ILE A 16 -5.86 4.94 6.10
CA ILE A 16 -5.02 4.19 7.02
C ILE A 16 -4.54 5.17 8.08
N CYS A 17 -4.83 4.90 9.36
CA CYS A 17 -4.49 5.77 10.48
C CYS A 17 -2.98 6.10 10.61
N ASN A 18 -2.10 5.41 9.88
CA ASN A 18 -0.68 5.73 9.79
C ASN A 18 -0.18 5.51 8.35
N ASN A 19 0.24 6.59 7.71
CA ASN A 19 0.88 6.53 6.41
C ASN A 19 2.20 5.75 6.41
N LEU A 20 2.62 5.34 5.22
CA LEU A 20 3.91 4.69 5.02
C LEU A 20 5.04 5.68 5.34
N PRO A 21 5.92 5.37 6.30
CA PRO A 21 6.84 6.37 6.87
C PRO A 21 7.90 6.79 5.85
N GLY A 22 8.01 8.11 5.63
CA GLY A 22 8.99 8.68 4.70
C GLY A 22 8.77 8.32 3.24
N ALA A 23 7.56 7.89 2.87
CA ALA A 23 7.26 7.54 1.49
C ALA A 23 7.36 8.75 0.55
N ASN A 24 8.00 8.55 -0.61
CA ASN A 24 8.17 9.55 -1.65
C ASN A 24 7.71 8.99 -3.00
N LEU A 25 6.80 9.69 -3.66
CA LEU A 25 6.40 9.38 -5.03
C LEU A 25 7.28 10.17 -6.01
N SER A 26 8.10 9.45 -6.76
CA SER A 26 8.83 10.00 -7.91
C SER A 26 7.86 10.21 -9.07
N SER A 27 7.59 11.47 -9.43
CA SER A 27 6.70 11.82 -10.53
C SER A 27 7.26 11.45 -11.90
N SER A 28 8.60 11.34 -12.03
CA SER A 28 9.26 10.94 -13.28
C SER A 28 9.35 9.43 -13.46
N GLU A 29 9.44 8.67 -12.37
CA GLU A 29 9.62 7.21 -12.41
C GLU A 29 8.35 6.45 -12.03
N CYS A 30 7.27 7.16 -11.70
CA CYS A 30 6.01 6.59 -11.18
C CYS A 30 6.25 5.56 -10.05
N THR A 31 7.26 5.83 -9.23
CA THR A 31 7.77 4.88 -8.22
C THR A 31 7.60 5.47 -6.84
N ILE A 32 6.99 4.71 -5.93
CA ILE A 32 6.93 5.05 -4.51
C ILE A 32 8.11 4.38 -3.82
N THR A 33 8.96 5.19 -3.20
CA THR A 33 10.11 4.73 -2.41
C THR A 33 9.88 5.02 -0.94
N TRP A 34 10.28 4.10 -0.07
CA TRP A 34 10.18 4.25 1.37
C TRP A 34 11.18 3.29 2.04
N ASN A 35 11.55 3.56 3.29
CA ASN A 35 12.44 2.70 4.06
C ASN A 35 11.66 2.00 5.16
N ALA A 36 11.81 0.68 5.25
CA ALA A 36 11.28 -0.10 6.37
C ALA A 36 11.94 0.33 7.67
N VAL A 37 11.19 1.04 8.51
CA VAL A 37 11.62 1.44 9.85
C VAL A 37 10.97 0.52 10.89
N ARG A 38 11.78 0.02 11.83
CA ARG A 38 11.25 -0.66 13.01
C ARG A 38 10.45 0.36 13.81
N ARG A 39 9.14 0.16 13.91
CA ARG A 39 8.31 0.98 14.80
C ARG A 39 8.62 0.57 16.25
N SER A 40 8.51 1.48 17.21
CA SER A 40 8.78 1.19 18.63
C SER A 40 7.91 0.06 19.21
N VAL A 41 6.70 -0.13 18.68
CA VAL A 41 5.83 -1.28 18.99
C VAL A 41 6.39 -2.63 18.51
N ASP A 42 7.30 -2.59 17.52
CA ASP A 42 7.98 -3.74 16.91
C ASP A 42 9.46 -3.82 17.34
N ALA A 43 9.88 -3.12 18.40
CA ALA A 43 11.29 -2.98 18.76
C ALA A 43 12.03 -4.32 18.97
N HIS A 44 11.29 -5.38 19.31
CA HIS A 44 11.80 -6.75 19.47
C HIS A 44 11.46 -7.69 18.30
N SER A 45 10.78 -7.19 17.27
CA SER A 45 10.39 -7.98 16.11
C SER A 45 11.44 -7.86 15.01
N THR A 46 11.81 -8.99 14.42
CA THR A 46 12.62 -9.04 13.20
C THR A 46 11.76 -8.85 11.95
N THR A 47 10.46 -8.59 12.12
CA THR A 47 9.45 -8.54 11.05
C THR A 47 8.45 -7.41 11.28
N SER A 48 8.03 -6.71 10.23
CA SER A 48 7.00 -5.66 10.31
C SER A 48 6.04 -5.77 9.12
N THR A 49 4.76 -5.48 9.37
CA THR A 49 3.71 -5.44 8.35
C THR A 49 3.23 -4.01 8.16
N TYR A 50 3.19 -3.57 6.91
CA TYR A 50 2.71 -2.25 6.52
C TYR A 50 1.45 -2.43 5.69
N VAL A 51 0.45 -1.61 5.99
CA VAL A 51 -0.75 -1.50 5.16
C VAL A 51 -0.53 -0.33 4.21
N VAL A 52 -0.77 -0.55 2.92
CA VAL A 52 -0.66 0.47 1.89
C VAL A 52 -2.00 0.58 1.17
N ALA A 53 -2.51 1.80 1.08
CA ALA A 53 -3.68 2.19 0.30
C ALA A 53 -3.26 3.31 -0.64
N ILE A 54 -3.40 3.09 -1.94
CA ILE A 54 -3.05 4.04 -3.00
C ILE A 54 -4.25 4.18 -3.92
N MET A 55 -4.58 5.42 -4.27
CA MET A 55 -5.49 5.73 -5.35
C MET A 55 -4.69 6.10 -6.59
N VAL A 56 -4.90 5.35 -7.68
CA VAL A 56 -4.37 5.74 -9.00
C VAL A 56 -5.47 6.47 -9.73
N GLU A 57 -5.22 7.74 -10.04
CA GLU A 57 -6.19 8.62 -10.67
C GLU A 57 -5.64 9.14 -11.99
N ASP A 58 -6.49 9.14 -13.02
CA ASP A 58 -6.19 9.72 -14.32
C ASP A 58 -6.94 11.04 -14.50
N PHE A 59 -6.29 12.03 -15.10
CA PHE A 59 -6.84 13.37 -15.28
C PHE A 59 -6.66 13.80 -16.73
N VAL A 60 -7.66 14.50 -17.28
CA VAL A 60 -7.61 15.00 -18.66
C VAL A 60 -6.42 15.95 -18.92
N ASN A 61 -5.97 16.66 -17.89
CA ASN A 61 -4.76 17.48 -17.89
C ASN A 61 -4.32 17.83 -16.45
N SER A 62 -3.14 18.45 -16.31
CA SER A 62 -2.54 18.82 -15.02
C SER A 62 -3.28 19.90 -14.22
N ALA A 63 -4.25 20.60 -14.83
CA ALA A 63 -5.07 21.59 -14.15
C ALA A 63 -6.44 21.04 -13.71
N SER A 64 -6.79 19.82 -14.15
CA SER A 64 -8.05 19.18 -13.75
C SER A 64 -7.99 18.80 -12.27
N THR A 65 -9.05 19.11 -11.54
CA THR A 65 -9.27 18.66 -10.16
C THR A 65 -10.24 17.49 -10.08
N THR A 66 -10.78 17.04 -11.21
CA THR A 66 -11.70 15.89 -11.30
C THR A 66 -11.04 14.77 -12.09
N PRO A 67 -10.90 13.57 -11.51
CA PRO A 67 -10.34 12.43 -12.20
C PRO A 67 -11.31 11.86 -13.24
N MET A 68 -10.79 11.42 -14.38
CA MET A 68 -11.51 10.67 -15.41
C MET A 68 -11.68 9.20 -15.03
N SER A 69 -10.73 8.66 -14.28
CA SER A 69 -10.81 7.32 -13.71
C SER A 69 -10.06 7.27 -12.39
N SER A 70 -10.52 6.41 -11.48
CA SER A 70 -9.91 6.16 -10.18
C SER A 70 -9.85 4.65 -9.94
N VAL A 71 -8.67 4.14 -9.60
CA VAL A 71 -8.43 2.72 -9.29
C VAL A 71 -7.86 2.61 -7.89
N PRO A 72 -8.61 2.04 -6.92
CA PRO A 72 -8.10 1.77 -5.59
C PRO A 72 -7.15 0.56 -5.61
N LEU A 73 -5.97 0.72 -5.02
CA LEU A 73 -4.99 -0.33 -4.80
C LEU A 73 -4.67 -0.45 -3.32
N GLN A 74 -4.95 -1.62 -2.74
CA GLN A 74 -4.64 -1.92 -1.34
C GLN A 74 -3.80 -3.18 -1.26
N MET A 75 -2.74 -3.13 -0.46
CA MET A 75 -1.83 -4.26 -0.26
C MET A 75 -1.20 -4.26 1.13
N LEU A 76 -0.74 -5.43 1.54
CA LEU A 76 0.11 -5.60 2.70
C LEU A 76 1.56 -5.78 2.24
N ILE A 77 2.47 -5.06 2.86
CA ILE A 77 3.90 -5.25 2.68
C ILE A 77 4.45 -5.87 3.96
N TYR A 78 4.87 -7.12 3.85
CA TYR A 78 5.59 -7.81 4.92
C TYR A 78 7.09 -7.63 4.71
N THR A 79 7.76 -7.11 5.73
CA THR A 79 9.21 -6.91 5.76
C THR A 79 9.80 -7.75 6.87
N TYR A 80 11.03 -8.20 6.66
CA TYR A 80 11.79 -8.93 7.67
C TYR A 80 13.27 -8.54 7.55
N GLN A 81 14.04 -8.73 8.62
CA GLN A 81 15.49 -8.57 8.57
C GLN A 81 16.09 -9.80 7.90
N PRO A 82 16.64 -9.68 6.68
CA PRO A 82 17.29 -10.81 6.02
C PRO A 82 18.57 -11.19 6.76
N ALA A 83 18.91 -12.48 6.72
CA ALA A 83 20.28 -12.92 7.02
C ALA A 83 21.26 -12.24 6.05
N SER A 84 22.52 -12.05 6.47
CA SER A 84 23.54 -11.40 5.65
C SER A 84 23.60 -12.00 4.25
N GLY A 85 23.42 -11.17 3.21
CA GLY A 85 23.43 -11.58 1.80
C GLY A 85 22.07 -11.96 1.18
N ALA A 86 20.96 -11.96 1.92
CA ALA A 86 19.65 -12.37 1.40
C ALA A 86 18.82 -11.27 0.70
N CYS A 87 19.38 -10.06 0.50
CA CYS A 87 18.72 -8.97 -0.25
C CYS A 87 18.75 -9.15 -1.78
N ASN A 88 19.29 -10.26 -2.29
CA ASN A 88 19.42 -10.50 -3.74
C ASN A 88 18.13 -10.99 -4.40
N ASN A 89 17.09 -11.30 -3.61
CA ASN A 89 15.80 -11.75 -4.11
C ASN A 89 14.85 -10.57 -4.22
N THR A 90 14.22 -10.41 -5.38
CA THR A 90 13.13 -9.45 -5.56
C THR A 90 11.93 -9.83 -4.69
N PRO A 91 11.15 -8.84 -4.20
CA PRO A 91 9.92 -9.12 -3.45
C PRO A 91 8.97 -10.04 -4.24
N ALA A 92 8.44 -11.06 -3.58
CA ALA A 92 7.44 -11.95 -4.16
C ALA A 92 6.05 -11.51 -3.73
N VAL A 93 5.08 -11.63 -4.63
CA VAL A 93 3.66 -11.51 -4.25
C VAL A 93 3.19 -12.86 -3.74
N ILE A 94 2.73 -12.88 -2.49
CA ILE A 94 2.30 -14.09 -1.78
C ILE A 94 0.77 -14.05 -1.62
N GLY A 95 0.10 -15.15 -1.97
CA GLY A 95 -1.36 -15.31 -1.83
C GLY A 95 -2.15 -15.11 -3.12
N ASP A 96 -3.48 -15.17 -3.00
CA ASP A 96 -4.39 -14.98 -4.13
C ASP A 96 -4.42 -13.52 -4.59
N ARG A 97 -4.48 -13.32 -5.91
CA ARG A 97 -4.81 -12.03 -6.53
C ARG A 97 -6.22 -12.11 -7.07
N PRO A 98 -7.26 -12.07 -6.21
CA PRO A 98 -8.60 -12.29 -6.70
C PRO A 98 -9.00 -11.11 -7.59
N ASN A 99 -9.29 -11.39 -8.85
CA ASN A 99 -9.72 -10.37 -9.79
C ASN A 99 -11.02 -9.75 -9.27
N ARG A 100 -11.00 -8.44 -8.97
CA ARG A 100 -12.13 -7.70 -8.39
C ARG A 100 -12.65 -8.24 -7.05
N ALA A 101 -11.81 -8.87 -6.23
CA ALA A 101 -12.19 -9.23 -4.85
C ALA A 101 -11.25 -8.62 -3.80
N CYS A 102 -11.75 -8.53 -2.56
CA CYS A 102 -11.01 -8.02 -1.41
C CYS A 102 -10.53 -9.18 -0.55
N ILE A 103 -9.28 -9.13 -0.09
CA ILE A 103 -8.80 -10.00 0.99
C ILE A 103 -9.03 -9.27 2.30
N GLY A 104 -9.82 -9.87 3.20
CA GLY A 104 -9.97 -9.36 4.55
C GLY A 104 -8.70 -9.64 5.34
N VAL A 105 -8.07 -8.60 5.90
CA VAL A 105 -7.00 -8.78 6.88
C VAL A 105 -7.65 -8.80 8.25
N LEU A 106 -7.48 -9.90 8.97
CA LEU A 106 -7.93 -10.01 10.35
C LEU A 106 -7.06 -9.12 11.24
N PRO A 107 -7.63 -8.28 12.11
CA PRO A 107 -6.84 -7.56 13.09
C PRO A 107 -6.22 -8.55 14.09
N GLY A 108 -4.88 -8.61 14.11
CA GLY A 108 -4.06 -9.17 15.20
C GLY A 108 -4.29 -10.65 15.52
N VAL A 109 -3.45 -11.52 14.95
CA VAL A 109 -2.93 -12.71 15.66
C VAL A 109 -1.51 -12.42 16.12
#